data_AF-A0A9C5ZDJ9-F1
#
_entry.id   AF-A0A9C5ZDJ9-F1
#
_cell.length_a   1.000
_cell.length_b   1.000
_cell.length_c   1.000
_cell.angle_alpha   90.00
_cell.angle_beta   90.00
_cell.angle_gamma   90.00
#
_symmetry.space_group_name_H-M   'P 1'
#
loop_
_entity.id
_entity.type
_entity.pdbx_description
1 polymer ?
#
loop_
_entity_poly.entity_id
_entity_poly.type
_entity_poly.pdbx_seq_one_letter_code
_entity_poly.pdbx_strand_id
1 'polypeptide(L)'
;MSLIDKLQEQEPIFADDDPQVIISDDDPRAINMPNGQSMDSLRSSFTNRSSTPDSSHNSLEGDISPDEKEEKARLISQVLELQNTLDDLSQRVDSVKEENLKLRSENQVLGQYIENLMSASSVFQSTSPNSKKK
;
A
#
# COMPACT_ATOMS: atom_id res chain seq x y z
N MET A 1 4.35 -17.44 -36.95
CA MET A 1 4.61 -17.16 -35.53
C MET A 1 4.27 -15.71 -35.28
N SER A 2 3.14 -15.49 -34.60
CA SER A 2 2.52 -14.18 -34.44
C SER A 2 3.20 -13.42 -33.31
N LEU A 3 3.27 -12.09 -33.40
CA LEU A 3 3.85 -11.18 -32.41
C LEU A 3 3.19 -11.27 -31.01
N ILE A 4 2.11 -12.04 -30.89
CA ILE A 4 1.34 -12.31 -29.68
C ILE A 4 2.03 -13.30 -28.74
N ASP A 5 2.93 -14.16 -29.23
CA ASP A 5 3.61 -15.16 -28.38
C ASP A 5 4.75 -14.59 -27.52
N LYS A 6 5.07 -13.29 -27.66
CA LYS A 6 6.20 -12.64 -26.96
C LYS A 6 5.83 -11.84 -25.70
N LEU A 7 4.57 -11.85 -25.29
CA LEU A 7 4.07 -11.03 -24.16
C LEU A 7 3.74 -11.86 -22.90
N GLN A 8 4.12 -13.15 -22.86
CA GLN A 8 3.69 -14.08 -21.81
C GLN A 8 4.79 -14.52 -20.82
N GLU A 9 5.96 -13.89 -20.84
CA GLU A 9 7.01 -14.15 -19.85
C GLU A 9 7.58 -12.83 -19.30
N GLN A 10 6.81 -12.21 -18.40
CA GLN A 10 7.38 -11.34 -17.38
C GLN A 10 6.47 -11.43 -16.16
N GLU A 11 6.57 -12.56 -15.47
CA GLU A 11 6.11 -12.71 -14.10
C GLU A 11 6.83 -11.65 -13.23
N PRO A 12 6.11 -10.87 -12.42
CA PRO A 12 6.74 -9.96 -11.47
C PRO A 12 7.47 -10.78 -10.40
N ILE A 13 8.77 -10.51 -10.23
CA ILE A 13 9.59 -11.10 -9.17
C ILE A 13 9.05 -10.54 -7.83
N PHE A 14 8.27 -11.36 -7.11
CA PHE A 14 7.88 -11.07 -5.73
C PHE A 14 9.15 -11.06 -4.86
N ALA A 15 9.49 -9.90 -4.32
CA ALA A 15 10.62 -9.71 -3.40
C ALA A 15 10.28 -10.13 -1.96
N ASP A 16 9.59 -11.26 -1.79
CA ASP A 16 9.07 -11.73 -0.49
C ASP A 16 9.78 -13.00 0.03
N ASP A 17 10.97 -13.30 -0.51
CA ASP A 17 11.79 -14.41 -0.03
C ASP A 17 12.94 -13.90 0.86
N ASP A 18 12.60 -13.05 1.83
CA ASP A 18 13.50 -12.74 2.94
C ASP A 18 13.39 -13.89 3.96
N PRO A 19 14.45 -14.71 4.16
CA PRO A 19 14.39 -15.79 5.13
C PRO A 19 14.21 -15.18 6.52
N GLN A 20 13.02 -15.35 7.08
CA GLN A 20 12.75 -15.02 8.48
C GLN A 20 13.82 -15.72 9.34
N VAL A 21 14.68 -14.93 9.98
CA VAL A 21 15.58 -15.43 11.03
C VAL A 21 14.69 -15.91 12.17
N ILE A 22 14.51 -17.23 12.26
CA ILE A 22 13.88 -17.88 13.39
C ILE A 22 14.85 -17.74 14.56
N ILE A 23 14.60 -16.77 15.45
CA ILE A 23 15.28 -16.70 16.74
C ILE A 23 14.65 -17.80 17.59
N SER A 24 15.35 -18.93 17.72
CA SER A 24 15.00 -19.96 18.69
C SER A 24 15.25 -19.42 20.10
N ASP A 25 14.20 -19.30 20.92
CA ASP A 25 14.27 -18.81 22.31
C ASP A 25 15.02 -19.74 23.29
N ASP A 26 15.68 -20.79 22.80
CA ASP A 26 16.23 -21.89 23.61
C ASP A 26 17.78 -21.99 23.56
N ASP A 27 18.50 -20.90 23.23
CA ASP A 27 19.97 -20.85 23.34
C ASP A 27 20.42 -20.18 24.66
N PRO A 28 20.93 -20.95 25.66
CA PRO A 28 21.35 -20.41 26.95
C PRO A 28 22.70 -19.65 26.90
N ARG A 29 23.25 -19.36 25.72
CA ARG A 29 24.52 -18.61 25.55
C ARG A 29 24.36 -17.14 25.20
N ALA A 30 23.14 -16.61 25.12
CA ALA A 30 22.88 -15.18 24.84
C ALA A 30 22.86 -14.26 26.08
N ILE A 31 23.41 -14.69 27.22
CA ILE A 31 23.53 -13.85 28.43
C ILE A 31 24.80 -13.01 28.34
N ASN A 32 24.83 -12.03 27.43
CA ASN A 32 25.64 -10.82 27.61
C ASN A 32 25.15 -9.66 26.73
N MET A 33 23.89 -9.25 26.91
CA MET A 33 23.49 -7.90 26.51
C MET A 33 23.98 -6.95 27.62
N PRO A 34 24.89 -5.99 27.34
CA PRO A 34 25.15 -4.91 28.27
C PRO A 34 23.88 -4.06 28.40
N ASN A 35 23.10 -4.41 29.42
CA ASN A 35 22.53 -3.51 30.41
C ASN A 35 22.48 -2.02 30.01
N GLY A 36 21.27 -1.56 29.70
CA GLY A 36 20.81 -0.26 30.19
C GLY A 36 21.36 0.99 29.51
N GLN A 37 21.00 1.21 28.25
CA GLN A 37 20.82 2.59 27.77
C GLN A 37 19.36 2.79 27.40
N SER A 38 18.55 2.96 28.45
CA SER A 38 17.43 3.88 28.38
C SER A 38 17.97 5.19 27.82
N MET A 39 17.46 5.63 26.67
CA MET A 39 17.63 7.02 26.23
C MET A 39 16.75 7.89 27.12
N ASP A 40 17.14 7.97 28.38
CA ASP A 40 16.60 8.90 29.34
C ASP A 40 16.92 10.30 28.84
N SER A 41 15.85 11.03 28.52
CA SER A 41 15.69 12.46 28.75
C SER A 41 16.91 13.33 28.41
N LEU A 42 16.86 13.99 27.24
CA LEU A 42 17.68 15.17 27.00
C LEU A 42 17.46 16.17 28.14
N ARG A 43 18.51 16.27 28.96
CA ARG A 43 18.66 17.07 30.17
C ARG A 43 18.20 18.52 29.96
N SER A 44 16.96 18.81 30.38
CA SER A 44 16.48 20.17 30.60
C SER A 44 16.89 20.60 32.00
N SER A 45 17.86 21.50 32.11
CA SER A 45 18.12 22.27 33.33
C SER A 45 19.23 23.33 33.14
N PHE A 46 18.76 24.56 32.89
CA PHE A 46 19.31 25.86 33.31
C PHE A 46 20.44 26.54 32.50
N THR A 47 20.06 27.52 31.66
CA THR A 47 20.55 28.92 31.73
C THR A 47 19.49 29.88 31.14
N ASN A 48 18.58 30.33 32.00
CA ASN A 48 17.94 31.63 31.81
C ASN A 48 19.03 32.71 31.96
N ARG A 49 19.08 33.67 31.03
CA ARG A 49 19.92 34.90 31.00
C ARG A 49 21.32 34.76 30.39
N SER A 50 21.42 34.96 29.08
CA SER A 50 22.46 35.85 28.56
C SER A 50 21.96 36.57 27.32
N SER A 51 22.04 37.88 27.38
CA SER A 51 21.55 38.83 26.41
C SER A 51 22.25 38.66 25.06
N THR A 52 21.52 38.21 24.05
CA THR A 52 21.86 38.53 22.66
C THR A 52 20.64 39.21 22.07
N PRO A 53 20.79 40.41 21.48
CA PRO A 53 19.67 41.12 20.91
C PRO A 53 19.11 40.25 19.77
N ASP A 54 17.82 39.94 19.93
CA ASP A 54 16.82 40.03 18.87
C ASP A 54 17.29 40.85 17.66
N SER A 55 16.91 40.44 16.46
CA SER A 55 17.16 41.09 15.15
C SER A 55 18.24 40.50 14.24
N SER A 56 18.32 39.17 14.06
CA SER A 56 19.00 38.64 12.86
C SER A 56 18.46 37.35 12.25
N HIS A 57 17.46 36.69 12.86
CA HIS A 57 16.68 35.63 12.18
C HIS A 57 15.51 36.20 11.35
N ASN A 58 15.66 37.40 10.78
CA ASN A 58 14.65 37.98 9.88
C ASN A 58 15.26 38.59 8.61
N SER A 59 16.55 38.37 8.35
CA SER A 59 17.25 39.08 7.26
C SER A 59 17.26 38.33 5.91
N LEU A 60 16.57 37.18 5.79
CA LEU A 60 16.36 36.49 4.50
C LEU A 60 14.87 36.38 4.10
N GLU A 61 13.94 36.83 4.93
CA GLU A 61 12.51 36.83 4.59
C GLU A 61 12.04 38.17 3.98
N GLY A 62 12.95 39.15 3.94
CA GLY A 62 12.69 40.56 3.62
C GLY A 62 12.76 40.96 2.14
N ASP A 63 12.95 40.03 1.19
CA ASP A 63 13.02 40.37 -0.24
C ASP A 63 12.14 39.47 -1.11
N ILE A 64 11.01 39.02 -0.57
CA ILE A 64 9.96 38.38 -1.36
C ILE A 64 8.91 39.45 -1.64
N SER A 65 8.75 39.81 -2.91
CA SER A 65 7.76 40.82 -3.31
C SER A 65 6.37 40.41 -2.82
N PRO A 66 5.50 41.35 -2.40
CA PRO A 66 4.11 41.03 -2.07
C PRO A 66 3.40 40.23 -3.17
N ASP A 67 3.74 40.50 -4.44
CA ASP A 67 3.20 39.77 -5.60
C ASP A 67 3.61 38.30 -5.62
N GLU A 68 4.88 38.00 -5.28
CA GLU A 68 5.38 36.62 -5.21
C GLU A 68 4.77 35.85 -4.04
N LYS A 69 4.48 36.53 -2.92
CA LYS A 69 3.75 35.92 -1.80
C LYS A 69 2.33 35.56 -2.19
N GLU A 70 1.66 36.43 -2.95
CA GLU A 70 0.31 36.18 -3.44
C GLU A 70 0.28 35.03 -4.46
N GLU A 71 1.22 35.00 -5.41
CA GLU A 71 1.33 33.91 -6.38
C GLU A 71 1.57 32.57 -5.70
N LYS A 72 2.48 32.51 -4.72
CA LYS A 72 2.69 31.32 -3.89
C LYS A 72 1.42 30.90 -3.16
N ALA A 73 0.66 31.84 -2.59
CA ALA A 73 -0.60 31.52 -1.92
C ALA A 73 -1.65 30.94 -2.89
N ARG A 74 -1.73 31.46 -4.13
CA ARG A 74 -2.61 30.91 -5.17
C ARG A 74 -2.20 29.50 -5.59
N LEU A 75 -0.90 29.27 -5.80
CA LEU A 75 -0.37 27.94 -6.13
C LEU A 75 -0.62 26.93 -5.00
N ILE A 76 -0.41 27.33 -3.75
CA ILE A 76 -0.72 26.48 -2.59
C ILE A 76 -2.20 26.09 -2.59
N SER A 77 -3.09 27.06 -2.85
CA SER A 77 -4.54 26.80 -2.88
C SER A 77 -4.91 25.80 -3.98
N GLN A 78 -4.32 25.94 -5.17
CA GLN A 78 -4.54 25.00 -6.27
C GLN A 78 -4.02 23.60 -5.94
N VAL A 79 -2.83 23.49 -5.34
CA VAL A 79 -2.29 22.18 -4.92
C VAL A 79 -3.20 21.51 -3.90
N LEU A 80 -3.72 22.27 -2.92
CA LEU A 80 -4.66 21.72 -1.93
C LEU A 80 -5.96 21.23 -2.56
N GLU A 81 -6.51 21.96 -3.52
CA GLU A 81 -7.72 21.53 -4.25
C GLU A 81 -7.47 20.23 -5.05
N LEU A 82 -6.33 20.16 -5.73
CA LEU A 82 -5.93 18.96 -6.48
C LEU A 82 -5.70 17.77 -5.55
N GLN A 83 -5.08 17.99 -4.39
CA GLN A 83 -4.89 16.95 -3.37
C GLN A 83 -6.22 16.43 -2.84
N ASN A 84 -7.17 17.31 -2.52
CA ASN A 84 -8.51 16.90 -2.10
C ASN A 84 -9.21 16.07 -3.19
N THR A 85 -9.15 16.52 -4.45
CA THR A 85 -9.76 15.81 -5.58
C THR A 85 -9.12 14.43 -5.79
N LEU A 86 -7.80 14.33 -5.62
CA LEU A 86 -7.06 13.08 -5.75
C LEU A 86 -7.41 12.11 -4.61
N ASP A 87 -7.52 12.61 -3.38
CA ASP A 87 -7.92 11.82 -2.21
C ASP A 87 -9.33 11.23 -2.39
N ASP A 88 -10.29 12.06 -2.79
CA ASP A 88 -11.66 11.64 -3.11
C ASP A 88 -11.69 10.55 -4.19
N LEU A 89 -10.89 10.73 -5.25
CA LEU A 89 -10.80 9.74 -6.32
C LEU A 89 -10.17 8.43 -5.83
N SER A 90 -9.13 8.51 -5.00
CA SER A 90 -8.47 7.35 -4.40
C SER A 90 -9.45 6.54 -3.57
N GLN A 91 -10.22 7.21 -2.69
CA GLN A 91 -11.22 6.55 -1.85
C GLN A 91 -12.32 5.87 -2.68
N ARG A 92 -12.77 6.51 -3.77
CA ARG A 92 -13.73 5.92 -4.70
C ARG A 92 -13.17 4.69 -5.40
N VAL A 93 -11.90 4.71 -5.81
CA VAL A 93 -11.23 3.56 -6.41
C VAL A 93 -11.18 2.40 -5.42
N ASP A 94 -10.84 2.65 -4.16
CA ASP A 94 -10.77 1.61 -3.14
C ASP A 94 -12.16 1.01 -2.84
N SER A 95 -13.20 1.86 -2.80
CA SER A 95 -14.59 1.40 -2.66
C SER A 95 -15.02 0.50 -3.83
N VAL A 96 -14.68 0.87 -5.07
CA VAL A 96 -14.98 0.05 -6.26
C VAL A 96 -14.21 -1.27 -6.24
N LYS A 97 -12.95 -1.28 -5.79
CA LYS A 97 -12.17 -2.52 -5.63
C LYS A 97 -12.81 -3.45 -4.61
N GLU A 98 -13.25 -2.93 -3.47
CA GLU A 98 -13.90 -3.73 -2.43
C GLU A 98 -15.22 -4.35 -2.94
N GLU A 99 -16.07 -3.56 -3.60
CA GLU A 99 -17.30 -4.07 -4.20
C GLU A 99 -17.01 -5.12 -5.28
N ASN A 100 -16.00 -4.90 -6.13
CA ASN A 100 -15.61 -5.87 -7.14
C ASN A 100 -15.14 -7.19 -6.52
N LEU A 101 -14.35 -7.14 -5.46
CA LEU A 101 -13.88 -8.33 -4.75
C LEU A 101 -15.05 -9.11 -4.15
N LYS A 102 -16.00 -8.41 -3.52
CA LYS A 102 -17.23 -9.01 -3.00
C LYS A 102 -18.01 -9.72 -4.10
N LEU A 103 -18.27 -9.06 -5.23
CA LEU A 103 -18.98 -9.64 -6.37
C LEU A 103 -18.25 -10.85 -6.95
N ARG A 104 -16.92 -10.82 -7.03
CA ARG A 104 -16.12 -11.97 -7.47
C ARG A 104 -16.26 -13.16 -6.53
N SER A 105 -16.22 -12.92 -5.21
CA SER A 105 -16.39 -13.98 -4.22
C SER A 105 -17.79 -14.61 -4.27
N GLU A 106 -18.84 -13.80 -4.44
CA GLU A 106 -20.21 -14.29 -4.58
C GLU A 106 -20.39 -15.09 -5.86
N ASN A 107 -19.89 -14.58 -7.00
CA ASN A 107 -19.93 -15.29 -8.27
C ASN A 107 -19.16 -16.61 -8.23
N GLN A 108 -18.05 -16.67 -7.50
CA GLN A 108 -17.31 -17.93 -7.32
C GLN A 108 -18.16 -18.97 -6.58
N VAL A 109 -18.81 -18.57 -5.49
CA VAL A 109 -19.69 -19.47 -4.72
C VAL A 109 -20.88 -19.93 -5.56
N LEU A 110 -21.52 -19.01 -6.29
CA LEU A 110 -22.63 -19.34 -7.20
C LEU A 110 -22.18 -20.26 -8.34
N GLY A 111 -21.02 -20.01 -8.93
CA GLY A 111 -20.42 -20.85 -9.96
C GLY A 111 -20.22 -22.29 -9.47
N GLN A 112 -19.61 -22.46 -8.30
CA GLN A 112 -19.42 -23.78 -7.71
C GLN A 112 -20.76 -24.48 -7.42
N TYR A 113 -21.77 -23.75 -6.95
CA TYR A 113 -23.10 -24.31 -6.72
C TYR A 113 -23.72 -24.84 -8.02
N ILE A 114 -23.62 -24.08 -9.11
CA ILE A 114 -24.10 -24.49 -10.43
C ILE A 114 -23.34 -25.73 -10.93
N GLU A 115 -22.01 -25.74 -10.82
CA GLU A 115 -21.18 -26.90 -11.19
C GLU A 115 -21.56 -28.16 -10.40
N ASN A 116 -21.79 -28.02 -9.10
CA ASN A 116 -22.21 -29.12 -8.23
C ASN A 116 -23.58 -29.66 -8.65
N LEU A 117 -24.52 -28.79 -9.02
CA LEU A 117 -25.82 -29.21 -9.54
C LEU A 117 -25.71 -29.91 -10.89
N MET A 118 -24.88 -29.40 -11.80
CA MET A 118 -24.67 -30.00 -13.12
C MET A 118 -23.98 -31.37 -13.04
N SER A 119 -23.03 -31.54 -12.11
CA SER A 119 -22.31 -32.81 -11.91
C SER A 119 -23.12 -33.85 -11.14
N ALA A 120 -23.93 -33.44 -10.16
CA ALA A 120 -24.79 -34.35 -9.39
C ALA A 120 -26.08 -34.73 -10.15
N SER A 121 -26.53 -33.90 -11.10
CA SER A 121 -27.68 -34.22 -11.94
C SER A 121 -27.27 -35.09 -13.13
N SER A 122 -27.64 -36.37 -13.09
CA SER A 122 -27.46 -37.34 -14.19
C SER A 122 -28.11 -36.91 -15.53
N VAL A 123 -28.94 -35.86 -15.51
CA VAL A 123 -29.69 -35.35 -16.68
C VAL A 123 -28.79 -34.72 -17.74
N PHE A 124 -27.56 -34.29 -17.41
CA PHE A 124 -26.64 -33.68 -18.38
C PHE A 124 -25.62 -34.66 -19.01
N GLN A 125 -25.59 -35.93 -18.59
CA GLN A 125 -24.67 -36.93 -19.16
C GLN A 125 -25.21 -37.63 -20.42
N SER A 126 -26.51 -37.53 -20.71
CA SER A 126 -27.18 -38.30 -21.77
C SER A 126 -27.41 -37.54 -23.07
N THR A 127 -26.39 -36.90 -23.65
CA THR A 127 -26.39 -36.56 -25.09
C THR A 127 -25.00 -36.75 -25.71
N SER A 128 -24.37 -37.90 -25.47
CA SER A 128 -23.31 -38.37 -26.35
C SER A 128 -23.87 -39.52 -27.21
N PRO A 129 -24.04 -39.34 -28.54
CA PRO A 129 -24.26 -40.47 -29.42
C PRO A 129 -22.96 -41.26 -29.47
N ASN A 130 -22.88 -42.34 -28.69
CA ASN A 130 -21.83 -43.35 -28.77
C ASN A 130 -21.84 -43.94 -30.19
N SER A 131 -21.12 -43.31 -31.12
CA SER A 131 -20.84 -43.85 -32.45
C SER A 131 -19.76 -44.93 -32.32
N LYS A 132 -20.17 -46.10 -31.81
CA LYS A 132 -19.38 -47.32 -31.92
C LYS A 132 -19.33 -47.72 -33.39
N LYS A 133 -18.24 -47.35 -34.10
CA LYS A 133 -17.91 -47.97 -35.38
C LYS A 133 -17.32 -49.36 -35.11
N LYS A 134 -18.01 -50.36 -35.64
CA LYS A 134 -17.65 -51.78 -35.66
C LYS A 134 -16.72 -52.05 -36.85
#